data_AF-A0A8T4A1G3-F1
#
_entry.id   AF-A0A8T4A1G3-F1
#
_cell.length_a   1.000
_cell.length_b   1.000
_cell.length_c   1.000
_cell.angle_alpha   90.00
_cell.angle_beta   90.00
_cell.angle_gamma   90.00
#
_symmetry.space_group_name_H-M   'P 1'
#
loop_
_entity.id
_entity.type
_entity.pdbx_description
1 polymer ?
#
loop_
_entity_poly.entity_id
_entity_poly.type
_entity_poly.pdbx_seq_one_letter_code
_entity_poly.pdbx_strand_id
1 'polypeptide(L)'
;MNRRTFLKLCMAASLGFFGCLEKQQAGFLRVYGKEVITASGKPVRLAGFNVGYENFREGSLTEEDIKRIAEWGANSLRLWMDYKPFEYKEDGFELLDKILSWCEKHKLYVILDMHFAPGGQNPYDFVIQREGTYEFWDNKEYQQRFIALWAKIAKRCAGREIIAGYDLLNEGAPPDVDTYARVMGATAEAIRSNDSKHIIILEDARLLKGSTTEFALVRIEDKNTMYSIHVYYPHQLTHYLKGGGRAVVTYPGEIATAGEFISQVKSQSANSTASWQKLSLGAAAPANAEIVLAQCVSANNSGAAWFDDLELKEGSAALELPAPLVSNPSFEAASQSMQWRNRSIDGSIKLDALAHAGRRSVKFEKTSKAFVESAPIKVSPQKQYSFSAWVKTENATGDNYIALSWHKKKILERIDKAALEAKMQYAVDFMNRCNVPIYVGEFGSQQNPAEANVANWISDVLELFKKYNFSWSYWQYFSPYPTGFGITSLAKGKIELSRPEILELLRKHF
;
A
#
# COMPACT_ATOMS: atom_id res chain seq x y z
N MET A 1 62.58 -9.18 15.77
CA MET A 1 61.32 -9.66 16.41
C MET A 1 60.73 -10.74 15.51
N ASN A 2 60.60 -11.97 16.00
CA ASN A 2 60.31 -13.15 15.14
C ASN A 2 58.80 -13.24 14.79
N ARG A 3 58.46 -13.73 13.58
CA ARG A 3 57.08 -13.77 13.00
C ARG A 3 56.03 -14.42 13.92
N ARG A 4 56.44 -15.29 14.85
CA ARG A 4 55.56 -15.91 15.85
C ARG A 4 55.01 -14.95 16.92
N THR A 5 55.68 -13.83 17.20
CA THR A 5 55.21 -12.85 18.20
C THR A 5 54.18 -11.89 17.60
N PHE A 6 54.26 -11.62 16.29
CA PHE A 6 53.30 -10.74 15.59
C PHE A 6 51.93 -11.41 15.41
N LEU A 7 51.87 -12.72 15.12
CA LEU A 7 50.60 -13.44 15.02
C LEU A 7 49.85 -13.57 16.36
N LYS A 8 50.56 -13.60 17.51
CA LYS A 8 49.91 -13.65 18.82
C LYS A 8 49.29 -12.32 19.24
N LEU A 9 49.85 -11.18 18.81
CA LEU A 9 49.21 -9.87 19.04
C LEU A 9 47.97 -9.65 18.17
N CYS A 10 47.96 -10.15 16.92
CA CYS A 10 46.78 -10.03 16.05
C CYS A 10 45.59 -10.92 16.49
N MET A 11 45.85 -12.10 17.06
CA MET A 11 44.77 -12.96 17.61
C MET A 11 44.19 -12.44 18.94
N ALA A 12 44.95 -11.69 19.73
CA ALA A 12 44.43 -11.06 20.94
C ALA A 12 43.55 -9.82 20.62
N ALA A 13 43.82 -9.13 19.50
CA ALA A 13 43.03 -7.99 19.06
C ALA A 13 41.68 -8.38 18.41
N SER A 14 41.57 -9.58 17.82
CA SER A 14 40.31 -10.07 17.23
C SER A 14 39.33 -10.65 18.25
N LEU A 15 39.82 -11.17 19.38
CA LEU A 15 38.96 -11.65 20.49
C LEU A 15 38.33 -10.49 21.29
N GLY A 16 38.97 -9.31 21.32
CA GLY A 16 38.43 -8.11 21.98
C GLY A 16 37.31 -7.42 21.19
N PHE A 17 37.23 -7.62 19.87
CA PHE A 17 36.19 -7.03 19.03
C PHE A 17 34.88 -7.82 19.04
N PHE A 18 34.93 -9.14 19.16
CA PHE A 18 33.72 -9.98 19.26
C PHE A 18 32.97 -9.75 20.59
N GLY A 19 33.68 -9.62 21.72
CA GLY A 19 33.05 -9.35 23.02
C GLY A 19 32.49 -7.92 23.20
N CYS A 20 32.92 -6.96 22.37
CA CYS A 20 32.41 -5.59 22.41
C CYS A 20 31.12 -5.42 21.60
N LEU A 21 30.96 -6.20 20.52
CA LEU A 21 29.73 -6.27 19.71
C LEU A 21 28.60 -7.04 20.41
N GLU A 22 28.91 -8.08 21.19
CA GLU A 22 27.90 -8.85 21.95
C GLU A 22 27.17 -8.02 23.02
N LYS A 23 27.83 -7.02 23.61
CA LYS A 23 27.20 -6.13 24.61
C LYS A 23 26.36 -5.01 24.00
N GLN A 24 26.40 -4.80 22.69
CA GLN A 24 25.86 -3.59 22.06
C GLN A 24 24.35 -3.66 21.80
N GLN A 25 23.76 -4.86 21.79
CA GLN A 25 22.34 -5.12 21.53
C GLN A 25 21.59 -5.66 22.77
N ALA A 26 22.30 -5.87 23.90
CA ALA A 26 21.69 -6.33 25.13
C ALA A 26 20.94 -5.19 25.84
N GLY A 27 19.73 -5.47 26.30
CA GLY A 27 18.84 -4.53 26.98
C GLY A 27 17.74 -3.95 26.09
N PHE A 28 16.67 -3.50 26.75
CA PHE A 28 15.48 -2.95 26.12
C PHE A 28 15.76 -1.62 25.40
N LEU A 29 15.22 -1.48 24.18
CA LEU A 29 15.18 -0.20 23.49
C LEU A 29 14.32 0.81 24.26
N ARG A 30 14.72 2.07 24.20
CA ARG A 30 14.02 3.19 24.86
C ARG A 30 13.90 4.39 23.93
N VAL A 31 12.87 5.17 24.15
CA VAL A 31 12.70 6.47 23.52
C VAL A 31 13.46 7.53 24.33
N TYR A 32 14.27 8.33 23.64
CA TYR A 32 14.95 9.49 24.21
C TYR A 32 14.85 10.68 23.25
N GLY A 33 13.96 11.62 23.57
CA GLY A 33 13.62 12.69 22.66
C GLY A 33 13.08 12.15 21.33
N LYS A 34 13.69 12.53 20.21
CA LYS A 34 13.29 12.11 18.86
C LYS A 34 13.96 10.82 18.39
N GLU A 35 14.65 10.10 19.29
CA GLU A 35 15.43 8.92 18.94
C GLU A 35 14.96 7.69 19.70
N VAL A 36 15.16 6.53 19.09
CA VAL A 36 15.20 5.26 19.80
C VAL A 36 16.66 4.96 20.12
N ILE A 37 16.94 4.57 21.35
CA ILE A 37 18.28 4.26 21.84
C ILE A 37 18.33 2.86 22.43
N THR A 38 19.49 2.21 22.32
CA THR A 38 19.83 1.00 23.09
C THR A 38 19.92 1.31 24.58
N ALA A 39 19.95 0.26 25.42
CA ALA A 39 20.23 0.40 26.85
C ALA A 39 21.58 1.08 27.15
N SER A 40 22.53 1.05 26.20
CA SER A 40 23.82 1.75 26.30
C SER A 40 23.79 3.22 25.88
N GLY A 41 22.63 3.75 25.47
CA GLY A 41 22.46 5.13 25.03
C GLY A 41 22.81 5.39 23.56
N LYS A 42 23.11 4.34 22.77
CA LYS A 42 23.40 4.48 21.34
C LYS A 42 22.11 4.59 20.52
N PRO A 43 21.98 5.57 19.61
CA PRO A 43 20.84 5.67 18.70
C PRO A 43 20.70 4.42 17.82
N VAL A 44 19.44 4.04 17.57
CA VAL A 44 19.02 2.93 16.71
C VAL A 44 17.93 3.45 15.78
N ARG A 45 18.08 3.17 14.49
CA ARG A 45 17.01 3.33 13.51
C ARG A 45 16.56 1.95 13.07
N LEU A 46 15.31 1.60 13.37
CA LEU A 46 14.74 0.33 12.94
C LEU A 46 14.48 0.40 11.44
N ALA A 47 14.95 -0.60 10.70
CA ALA A 47 14.86 -0.65 9.26
C ALA A 47 14.69 -2.11 8.83
N GLY A 48 13.52 -2.44 8.29
CA GLY A 48 13.12 -3.82 8.14
C GLY A 48 11.98 -4.08 7.18
N PHE A 49 11.33 -5.22 7.37
CA PHE A 49 10.19 -5.65 6.55
C PHE A 49 8.97 -5.94 7.41
N ASN A 50 7.80 -5.68 6.85
CA ASN A 50 6.55 -6.23 7.33
C ASN A 50 6.45 -7.70 6.93
N VAL A 51 6.06 -8.55 7.88
CA VAL A 51 5.92 -10.00 7.71
C VAL A 51 4.67 -10.47 8.42
N GLY A 52 3.82 -11.22 7.72
CA GLY A 52 2.58 -11.72 8.30
C GLY A 52 2.79 -12.96 9.14
N TYR A 53 2.29 -12.94 10.37
CA TYR A 53 2.25 -14.08 11.27
C TYR A 53 1.64 -15.32 10.60
N GLU A 54 0.57 -15.12 9.83
CA GLU A 54 -0.15 -16.22 9.17
C GLU A 54 0.68 -16.95 8.13
N ASN A 55 1.66 -16.29 7.52
CA ASN A 55 2.55 -16.97 6.58
C ASN A 55 3.43 -18.02 7.28
N PHE A 56 3.76 -17.84 8.57
CA PHE A 56 4.42 -18.88 9.37
C PHE A 56 3.45 -19.96 9.82
N ARG A 57 2.21 -19.58 10.17
CA ARG A 57 1.17 -20.54 10.58
C ARG A 57 0.82 -21.51 9.46
N GLU A 58 0.75 -21.01 8.24
CA GLU A 58 0.47 -21.79 7.02
C GLU A 58 1.70 -22.56 6.52
N GLY A 59 2.88 -22.35 7.12
CA GLY A 59 4.14 -22.97 6.71
C GLY A 59 4.75 -22.39 5.43
N SER A 60 4.23 -21.27 4.93
CA SER A 60 4.82 -20.54 3.80
C SER A 60 6.18 -19.94 4.15
N LEU A 61 6.34 -19.43 5.37
CA LEU A 61 7.60 -18.88 5.89
C LEU A 61 8.20 -19.75 6.99
N THR A 62 9.52 -19.74 7.06
CA THR A 62 10.31 -20.53 8.03
C THR A 62 11.44 -19.69 8.64
N GLU A 63 12.26 -20.30 9.51
CA GLU A 63 13.47 -19.66 10.03
C GLU A 63 14.41 -19.18 8.91
N GLU A 64 14.50 -19.88 7.79
CA GLU A 64 15.37 -19.50 6.68
C GLU A 64 14.97 -18.16 6.07
N ASP A 65 13.69 -17.77 6.15
CA ASP A 65 13.22 -16.46 5.71
C ASP A 65 13.66 -15.35 6.67
N ILE A 66 13.59 -15.61 7.98
CA ILE A 66 14.10 -14.69 9.02
C ILE A 66 15.62 -14.51 8.88
N LYS A 67 16.35 -15.62 8.70
CA LYS A 67 17.79 -15.60 8.42
C LYS A 67 18.10 -14.78 7.17
N ARG A 68 17.34 -14.96 6.09
CA ARG A 68 17.50 -14.21 4.84
C ARG A 68 17.26 -12.72 5.02
N ILE A 69 16.22 -12.33 5.77
CA ILE A 69 15.95 -10.92 6.11
C ILE A 69 17.17 -10.30 6.82
N ALA A 70 17.74 -10.99 7.82
CA ALA A 70 18.93 -10.54 8.52
C ALA A 70 20.17 -10.47 7.60
N GLU A 71 20.40 -11.48 6.74
CA GLU A 71 21.51 -11.51 5.77
C GLU A 71 21.38 -10.42 4.69
N TRP A 72 20.18 -9.93 4.44
CA TRP A 72 19.97 -8.75 3.62
C TRP A 72 20.39 -7.45 4.29
N GLY A 73 20.58 -7.46 5.62
CA GLY A 73 21.06 -6.33 6.39
C GLY A 73 19.98 -5.66 7.24
N ALA A 74 18.71 -6.04 7.07
CA ALA A 74 17.64 -5.53 7.92
C ALA A 74 17.95 -5.77 9.39
N ASN A 75 17.56 -4.82 10.26
CA ASN A 75 17.76 -4.93 11.69
C ASN A 75 16.44 -5.12 12.46
N SER A 76 15.30 -5.05 11.76
CA SER A 76 13.97 -5.24 12.34
C SER A 76 13.01 -6.03 11.45
N LEU A 77 11.95 -6.52 12.08
CA LEU A 77 10.80 -7.18 11.46
C LEU A 77 9.53 -6.66 12.15
N ARG A 78 8.57 -6.11 11.40
CA ARG A 78 7.21 -5.81 11.90
C ARG A 78 6.33 -7.01 11.63
N LEU A 79 6.00 -7.75 12.69
CA LEU A 79 5.19 -8.94 12.65
C LEU A 79 3.72 -8.53 12.79
N TRP A 80 3.02 -8.48 11.68
CA TRP A 80 1.59 -8.15 11.68
C TRP A 80 0.77 -9.39 12.04
N MET A 81 -0.13 -9.22 13.00
CA MET A 81 -0.92 -10.29 13.63
C MET A 81 -2.41 -9.99 13.51
N ASP A 82 -3.20 -11.06 13.60
CA ASP A 82 -4.65 -10.99 13.68
C ASP A 82 -5.11 -11.26 15.12
N TYR A 83 -6.17 -10.58 15.54
CA TYR A 83 -6.81 -10.84 16.82
C TYR A 83 -7.54 -12.21 16.84
N LYS A 84 -7.88 -12.79 15.67
CA LYS A 84 -8.57 -14.07 15.58
C LYS A 84 -7.64 -15.25 15.91
N PRO A 85 -8.17 -16.34 16.50
CA PRO A 85 -9.56 -16.49 16.95
C PRO A 85 -9.90 -15.64 18.18
N PHE A 86 -11.20 -15.42 18.45
CA PHE A 86 -11.69 -14.73 19.66
C PHE A 86 -11.40 -15.47 20.98
N GLU A 87 -10.58 -16.52 20.95
CA GLU A 87 -10.12 -17.33 22.07
C GLU A 87 -8.60 -17.32 22.12
N TYR A 88 -8.02 -17.41 23.32
CA TYR A 88 -6.57 -17.54 23.45
C TYR A 88 -6.18 -19.00 23.25
N LYS A 89 -5.49 -19.29 22.15
CA LYS A 89 -4.97 -20.62 21.88
C LYS A 89 -3.47 -20.65 22.08
N GLU A 90 -3.01 -21.62 22.87
CA GLU A 90 -1.60 -21.74 23.24
C GLU A 90 -0.70 -22.04 22.03
N ASP A 91 -1.19 -22.82 21.06
CA ASP A 91 -0.47 -23.10 19.81
C ASP A 91 -0.07 -21.83 19.05
N GLY A 92 -0.90 -20.79 19.09
CA GLY A 92 -0.59 -19.47 18.56
C GLY A 92 0.54 -18.77 19.33
N PHE A 93 0.50 -18.83 20.67
CA PHE A 93 1.57 -18.27 21.48
C PHE A 93 2.89 -19.04 21.34
N GLU A 94 2.85 -20.36 21.22
CA GLU A 94 4.02 -21.21 20.97
C GLU A 94 4.67 -20.88 19.61
N LEU A 95 3.87 -20.67 18.57
CA LEU A 95 4.38 -20.23 17.27
C LEU A 95 4.99 -18.83 17.36
N LEU A 96 4.35 -17.89 18.08
CA LEU A 96 4.93 -16.57 18.34
C LEU A 96 6.29 -16.70 19.05
N ASP A 97 6.39 -17.51 20.11
CA ASP A 97 7.64 -17.75 20.82
C ASP A 97 8.72 -18.35 19.91
N LYS A 98 8.33 -19.24 19.00
CA LYS A 98 9.24 -19.82 18.01
C LYS A 98 9.78 -18.76 17.06
N ILE A 99 8.90 -17.91 16.51
CA ILE A 99 9.28 -16.79 15.63
C ILE A 99 10.22 -15.83 16.36
N LEU A 100 9.89 -15.44 17.59
CA LEU A 100 10.72 -14.55 18.40
C LEU A 100 12.09 -15.17 18.68
N SER A 101 12.17 -16.47 18.94
CA SER A 101 13.44 -17.17 19.16
C SER A 101 14.31 -17.23 17.90
N TRP A 102 13.70 -17.34 16.72
CA TRP A 102 14.41 -17.20 15.45
C TRP A 102 14.94 -15.77 15.24
N CYS A 103 14.12 -14.75 15.53
CA CYS A 103 14.56 -13.36 15.47
C CYS A 103 15.69 -13.06 16.46
N GLU A 104 15.64 -13.60 17.68
CA GLU A 104 16.73 -13.50 18.68
C GLU A 104 18.03 -14.11 18.14
N LYS A 105 17.97 -15.32 17.59
CA LYS A 105 19.12 -16.02 17.00
C LYS A 105 19.76 -15.22 15.85
N HIS A 106 18.94 -14.56 15.04
CA HIS A 106 19.39 -13.77 13.87
C HIS A 106 19.48 -12.26 14.15
N LYS A 107 19.35 -11.85 15.42
CA LYS A 107 19.54 -10.46 15.90
C LYS A 107 18.62 -9.41 15.25
N LEU A 108 17.41 -9.80 14.89
CA LEU A 108 16.37 -8.92 14.33
C LEU A 108 15.44 -8.44 15.42
N TYR A 109 15.34 -7.12 15.63
CA TYR A 109 14.32 -6.56 16.50
C TYR A 109 12.92 -6.86 15.97
N VAL A 110 11.95 -7.10 16.84
CA VAL A 110 10.57 -7.39 16.45
C VAL A 110 9.63 -6.28 16.91
N ILE A 111 8.84 -5.74 16.00
CA ILE A 111 7.67 -4.94 16.32
C ILE A 111 6.46 -5.84 16.19
N LEU A 112 5.69 -6.01 17.27
CA LEU A 112 4.44 -6.75 17.21
C LEU A 112 3.32 -5.78 16.86
N ASP A 113 2.60 -6.04 15.78
CA ASP A 113 1.51 -5.21 15.27
C ASP A 113 0.18 -5.94 15.36
N MET A 114 -0.82 -5.32 16.01
CA MET A 114 -2.20 -5.79 15.91
C MET A 114 -2.85 -5.20 14.67
N HIS A 115 -2.75 -5.97 13.59
CA HIS A 115 -3.14 -5.53 12.26
C HIS A 115 -4.65 -5.48 12.04
N PHE A 116 -5.37 -6.36 12.74
CA PHE A 116 -6.83 -6.42 12.73
C PHE A 116 -7.32 -6.42 14.17
N ALA A 117 -8.32 -5.58 14.45
CA ALA A 117 -8.99 -5.56 15.74
C ALA A 117 -10.39 -6.17 15.66
N PRO A 118 -10.93 -6.70 16.78
CA PRO A 118 -12.30 -7.17 16.84
C PRO A 118 -13.31 -6.17 16.29
N GLY A 119 -14.16 -6.62 15.35
CA GLY A 119 -15.22 -5.79 14.78
C GLY A 119 -14.78 -4.78 13.72
N GLY A 120 -13.52 -4.78 13.29
CA GLY A 120 -13.01 -3.91 12.23
C GLY A 120 -12.75 -2.47 12.69
N GLN A 121 -11.53 -2.01 12.50
CA GLN A 121 -11.07 -0.72 13.02
C GLN A 121 -11.24 0.47 12.06
N ASN A 122 -11.59 0.22 10.80
CA ASN A 122 -11.78 1.25 9.78
C ASN A 122 -12.76 0.82 8.68
N PRO A 123 -13.29 1.76 7.89
CA PRO A 123 -14.30 1.46 6.87
C PRO A 123 -13.69 1.11 5.50
N TYR A 124 -12.39 0.83 5.40
CA TYR A 124 -11.80 0.49 4.10
C TYR A 124 -12.26 -0.90 3.63
N ASP A 125 -12.41 -1.06 2.31
CA ASP A 125 -13.00 -2.24 1.69
C ASP A 125 -12.43 -3.57 2.18
N PHE A 126 -11.11 -3.65 2.39
CA PHE A 126 -10.48 -4.90 2.82
C PHE A 126 -10.80 -5.28 4.27
N VAL A 127 -11.02 -4.30 5.15
CA VAL A 127 -11.47 -4.54 6.53
C VAL A 127 -12.93 -4.94 6.52
N ILE A 128 -13.79 -4.19 5.82
CA ILE A 128 -15.23 -4.49 5.74
C ILE A 128 -15.49 -5.85 5.08
N GLN A 129 -14.80 -6.17 3.97
CA GLN A 129 -14.98 -7.46 3.28
C GLN A 129 -14.61 -8.65 4.17
N ARG A 130 -13.67 -8.45 5.09
CA ARG A 130 -13.16 -9.50 5.97
C ARG A 130 -13.99 -9.62 7.25
N GLU A 131 -14.32 -8.49 7.88
CA GLU A 131 -14.96 -8.45 9.20
C GLU A 131 -16.49 -8.28 9.13
N GLY A 132 -17.02 -7.81 7.99
CA GLY A 132 -18.44 -7.53 7.81
C GLY A 132 -18.93 -6.25 8.49
N THR A 133 -18.07 -5.57 9.26
CA THR A 133 -18.40 -4.37 10.04
C THR A 133 -17.14 -3.53 10.34
N TYR A 134 -17.31 -2.34 10.92
CA TYR A 134 -16.26 -1.44 11.44
C TYR A 134 -16.62 -0.88 12.83
N GLU A 135 -17.25 -1.72 13.65
CA GLU A 135 -17.83 -1.41 14.96
C GLU A 135 -16.83 -1.29 16.12
N PHE A 136 -15.52 -1.51 15.89
CA PHE A 136 -14.51 -1.50 16.96
C PHE A 136 -14.61 -0.27 17.88
N TRP A 137 -14.85 0.92 17.30
CA TRP A 137 -14.88 2.18 18.04
C TRP A 137 -16.16 2.40 18.85
N ASP A 138 -17.27 1.77 18.46
CA ASP A 138 -18.58 1.92 19.11
C ASP A 138 -18.88 0.75 20.08
N ASN A 139 -18.16 -0.36 19.95
CA ASN A 139 -18.38 -1.56 20.74
C ASN A 139 -17.34 -1.72 21.86
N LYS A 140 -17.80 -1.56 23.11
CA LYS A 140 -16.95 -1.68 24.31
C LYS A 140 -16.41 -3.10 24.52
N GLU A 141 -17.13 -4.15 24.14
CA GLU A 141 -16.67 -5.53 24.30
C GLU A 141 -15.50 -5.83 23.36
N TYR A 142 -15.55 -5.30 22.13
CA TYR A 142 -14.44 -5.36 21.17
C TYR A 142 -13.20 -4.63 21.70
N GLN A 143 -13.37 -3.43 22.27
CA GLN A 143 -12.28 -2.69 22.92
C GLN A 143 -11.69 -3.45 24.10
N GLN A 144 -12.53 -3.99 24.99
CA GLN A 144 -12.09 -4.78 26.14
C GLN A 144 -11.35 -6.05 25.72
N ARG A 145 -11.83 -6.73 24.68
CA ARG A 145 -11.16 -7.92 24.12
C ARG A 145 -9.79 -7.57 23.56
N PHE A 146 -9.69 -6.48 22.82
CA PHE A 146 -8.44 -5.96 22.28
C PHE A 146 -7.43 -5.61 23.38
N ILE A 147 -7.86 -4.87 24.41
CA ILE A 147 -7.04 -4.52 25.58
C ILE A 147 -6.57 -5.79 26.31
N ALA A 148 -7.46 -6.75 26.53
CA ALA A 148 -7.14 -8.00 27.22
C ALA A 148 -6.14 -8.87 26.43
N LEU A 149 -6.25 -8.89 25.10
CA LEU A 149 -5.30 -9.60 24.24
C LEU A 149 -3.91 -8.95 24.31
N TRP A 150 -3.84 -7.62 24.24
CA TRP A 150 -2.58 -6.89 24.40
C TRP A 150 -1.93 -7.15 25.77
N ALA A 151 -2.70 -7.14 26.85
CA ALA A 151 -2.19 -7.47 28.19
C ALA A 151 -1.60 -8.90 28.24
N LYS A 152 -2.25 -9.86 27.58
CA LYS A 152 -1.79 -11.26 27.51
C LYS A 152 -0.49 -11.38 26.71
N ILE A 153 -0.40 -10.73 25.55
CA ILE A 153 0.82 -10.69 24.72
C ILE A 153 1.95 -10.03 25.49
N ALA A 154 1.72 -8.86 26.10
CA ALA A 154 2.71 -8.14 26.88
C ALA A 154 3.25 -8.99 28.04
N LYS A 155 2.37 -9.68 28.79
CA LYS A 155 2.79 -10.59 29.86
C LYS A 155 3.71 -11.71 29.37
N ARG A 156 3.42 -12.29 28.20
CA ARG A 156 4.24 -13.34 27.59
C ARG A 156 5.60 -12.80 27.13
N CYS A 157 5.60 -11.57 26.63
CA CYS A 157 6.72 -10.93 25.94
C CYS A 157 7.63 -10.07 26.83
N ALA A 158 7.22 -9.72 28.05
CA ALA A 158 7.86 -8.72 28.91
C ALA A 158 9.37 -8.91 29.16
N GLY A 159 9.87 -10.15 29.07
CA GLY A 159 11.28 -10.47 29.26
C GLY A 159 12.13 -10.49 27.98
N ARG A 160 11.53 -10.39 26.79
CA ARG A 160 12.22 -10.59 25.50
C ARG A 160 12.70 -9.27 24.92
N GLU A 161 13.95 -8.92 25.21
CA GLU A 161 14.60 -7.66 24.78
C GLU A 161 14.64 -7.43 23.26
N ILE A 162 14.47 -8.49 22.47
CA ILE A 162 14.40 -8.42 21.01
C ILE A 162 13.18 -7.64 20.53
N ILE A 163 12.13 -7.52 21.35
CA ILE A 163 10.94 -6.77 20.97
C ILE A 163 11.28 -5.29 21.03
N ALA A 164 11.24 -4.61 19.89
CA ALA A 164 11.43 -3.16 19.84
C ALA A 164 10.22 -2.43 20.42
N GLY A 165 9.01 -2.91 20.15
CA GLY A 165 7.79 -2.31 20.66
C GLY A 165 6.52 -3.02 20.24
N TYR A 166 5.41 -2.53 20.81
CA TYR A 166 4.05 -2.96 20.54
C TYR A 166 3.31 -1.89 19.74
N ASP A 167 3.02 -2.17 18.47
CA ASP A 167 2.26 -1.33 17.55
C ASP A 167 0.77 -1.63 17.70
N LEU A 168 0.08 -0.75 18.43
CA LEU A 168 -1.15 -1.12 19.12
C LEU A 168 -2.29 -1.43 18.17
N LEU A 169 -2.50 -0.61 17.13
CA LEU A 169 -3.65 -0.73 16.24
C LEU A 169 -3.33 -0.17 14.87
N ASN A 170 -3.35 -1.05 13.88
CA ASN A 170 -3.12 -0.72 12.49
C ASN A 170 -4.28 0.07 11.85
N GLU A 171 -3.99 1.25 11.33
CA GLU A 171 -4.85 2.07 10.47
C GLU A 171 -6.26 2.36 11.05
N GLY A 172 -6.35 2.63 12.35
CA GLY A 172 -7.61 2.88 13.04
C GLY A 172 -8.32 4.18 12.59
N ALA A 173 -9.64 4.12 12.36
CA ALA A 173 -10.48 5.28 12.01
C ALA A 173 -11.45 5.68 13.13
N PRO A 174 -10.96 6.27 14.24
CA PRO A 174 -11.79 6.64 15.39
C PRO A 174 -12.77 7.78 15.06
N PRO A 175 -13.88 7.90 15.81
CA PRO A 175 -14.84 9.00 15.63
C PRO A 175 -14.26 10.36 16.01
N ASP A 176 -13.39 10.42 17.03
CA ASP A 176 -12.78 11.63 17.58
C ASP A 176 -11.47 11.34 18.36
N VAL A 177 -10.75 12.42 18.70
CA VAL A 177 -9.45 12.36 19.40
C VAL A 177 -9.60 11.72 20.77
N ASP A 178 -10.63 12.08 21.51
CA ASP A 178 -10.83 11.64 22.90
C ASP A 178 -11.06 10.13 22.96
N THR A 179 -11.83 9.59 22.01
CA THR A 179 -12.06 8.16 21.88
C THR A 179 -10.78 7.42 21.53
N TYR A 180 -9.99 7.93 20.58
CA TYR A 180 -8.71 7.33 20.23
C TYR A 180 -7.75 7.33 21.43
N ALA A 181 -7.56 8.48 22.08
CA ALA A 181 -6.68 8.64 23.24
C ALA A 181 -7.12 7.75 24.41
N ARG A 182 -8.42 7.64 24.67
CA ARG A 182 -8.97 6.78 25.73
C ARG A 182 -8.69 5.30 25.47
N VAL A 183 -8.97 4.80 24.26
CA VAL A 183 -8.79 3.37 23.96
C VAL A 183 -7.30 3.00 23.87
N MET A 184 -6.49 3.83 23.23
CA MET A 184 -5.04 3.59 23.15
C MET A 184 -4.36 3.77 24.50
N GLY A 185 -4.77 4.74 25.30
CA GLY A 185 -4.30 4.93 26.68
C GLY A 185 -4.63 3.75 27.58
N ALA A 186 -5.88 3.27 27.57
CA ALA A 186 -6.28 2.09 28.34
C ALA A 186 -5.51 0.82 27.92
N THR A 187 -5.26 0.66 26.61
CA THR A 187 -4.40 -0.42 26.10
C THR A 187 -2.97 -0.30 26.60
N ALA A 188 -2.40 0.91 26.55
CA ALA A 188 -1.06 1.19 27.07
C ALA A 188 -0.94 0.89 28.57
N GLU A 189 -1.92 1.29 29.38
CA GLU A 189 -1.97 0.98 30.82
C GLU A 189 -2.02 -0.54 31.10
N ALA A 190 -2.83 -1.26 30.34
CA ALA A 190 -2.94 -2.71 30.46
C ALA A 190 -1.62 -3.42 30.08
N ILE A 191 -0.93 -2.94 29.05
CA ILE A 191 0.42 -3.37 28.70
C ILE A 191 1.37 -3.05 29.84
N ARG A 192 1.40 -1.80 30.34
CA ARG A 192 2.31 -1.37 31.42
C ARG A 192 2.14 -2.14 32.72
N SER A 193 0.93 -2.62 32.99
CA SER A 193 0.63 -3.51 34.13
C SER A 193 1.30 -4.89 34.02
N ASN A 194 1.67 -5.31 32.82
CA ASN A 194 2.32 -6.59 32.55
C ASN A 194 3.77 -6.44 32.04
N ASP A 195 4.11 -5.27 31.48
CA ASP A 195 5.37 -4.95 30.84
C ASP A 195 5.67 -3.44 30.86
N SER A 196 6.60 -3.06 31.73
CA SER A 196 7.01 -1.66 31.93
C SER A 196 8.16 -1.20 31.02
N LYS A 197 8.63 -2.04 30.09
CA LYS A 197 9.94 -1.83 29.43
C LYS A 197 9.85 -1.53 27.94
N HIS A 198 9.05 -2.27 27.18
CA HIS A 198 9.01 -2.11 25.73
C HIS A 198 8.39 -0.79 25.27
N ILE A 199 8.76 -0.34 24.07
CA ILE A 199 8.19 0.86 23.47
C ILE A 199 6.73 0.59 23.10
N ILE A 200 5.85 1.56 23.34
CA ILE A 200 4.48 1.54 22.81
C ILE A 200 4.47 2.37 21.53
N ILE A 201 3.95 1.81 20.45
CA ILE A 201 3.88 2.42 19.14
C ILE A 201 2.41 2.73 18.83
N LEU A 202 2.15 3.98 18.44
CA LEU A 202 0.81 4.48 18.13
C LEU A 202 0.75 5.01 16.71
N GLU A 203 -0.07 4.39 15.87
CA GLU A 203 -0.33 4.87 14.50
C GLU A 203 -1.17 6.15 14.46
N ASP A 204 -1.19 6.80 13.30
CA ASP A 204 -2.12 7.89 13.04
C ASP A 204 -3.59 7.45 13.13
N ALA A 205 -4.42 8.35 13.68
CA ALA A 205 -5.87 8.25 13.59
C ALA A 205 -6.31 8.69 12.19
N ARG A 206 -7.04 7.83 11.49
CA ARG A 206 -7.53 8.07 10.12
C ARG A 206 -8.96 8.59 10.12
N LEU A 207 -9.30 9.36 9.08
CA LEU A 207 -10.66 9.83 8.82
C LEU A 207 -11.31 10.58 10.00
N LEU A 208 -10.47 11.18 10.85
CA LEU A 208 -10.89 11.81 12.09
C LEU A 208 -11.86 12.98 11.80
N LYS A 209 -13.09 12.91 12.32
CA LYS A 209 -14.09 13.96 12.10
C LYS A 209 -13.59 15.30 12.65
N GLY A 210 -13.69 16.35 11.83
CA GLY A 210 -13.25 17.71 12.20
C GLY A 210 -11.74 17.97 12.04
N SER A 211 -10.95 16.99 11.62
CA SER A 211 -9.56 17.20 11.23
C SER A 211 -9.46 17.89 9.86
N THR A 212 -8.47 18.77 9.70
CA THR A 212 -8.15 19.40 8.39
C THR A 212 -7.33 18.47 7.49
N THR A 213 -6.85 17.34 8.03
CA THR A 213 -6.05 16.32 7.34
C THR A 213 -6.70 14.95 7.49
N GLU A 214 -6.45 14.05 6.53
CA GLU A 214 -6.93 12.66 6.58
C GLU A 214 -6.33 11.85 7.75
N PHE A 215 -5.15 12.25 8.22
CA PHE A 215 -4.36 11.60 9.26
C PHE A 215 -4.08 12.57 10.40
N ALA A 216 -4.13 12.08 11.64
CA ALA A 216 -3.75 12.85 12.84
C ALA A 216 -3.05 11.97 13.87
N LEU A 217 -1.87 12.40 14.32
CA LEU A 217 -1.19 11.76 15.45
C LEU A 217 -1.76 12.28 16.77
N VAL A 218 -2.14 11.35 17.66
CA VAL A 218 -2.76 11.64 18.95
C VAL A 218 -1.85 11.16 20.08
N ARG A 219 -1.40 12.08 20.93
CA ARG A 219 -0.51 11.76 22.04
C ARG A 219 -1.27 11.08 23.19
N ILE A 220 -0.64 10.10 23.83
CA ILE A 220 -1.08 9.55 25.12
C ILE A 220 -0.07 9.84 26.24
N GLU A 221 -0.48 9.64 27.48
CA GLU A 221 0.39 9.71 28.66
C GLU A 221 1.23 8.43 28.83
N ASP A 222 2.33 8.31 28.09
CA ASP A 222 3.36 7.29 28.35
C ASP A 222 4.76 7.84 27.99
N LYS A 223 5.76 7.45 28.79
CA LYS A 223 7.13 8.00 28.70
C LYS A 223 8.03 7.28 27.69
N ASN A 224 7.59 6.15 27.14
CA ASN A 224 8.36 5.32 26.23
C ASN A 224 7.53 5.02 24.97
N THR A 225 7.11 6.08 24.28
CA THR A 225 6.23 6.03 23.09
C THR A 225 6.92 6.48 21.82
N MET A 226 6.64 5.76 20.74
CA MET A 226 6.97 6.12 19.36
C MET A 226 5.66 6.24 18.58
N TYR A 227 5.63 7.07 17.55
CA TYR A 227 4.42 7.31 16.77
C TYR A 227 4.63 6.85 15.34
N SER A 228 3.61 6.22 14.75
CA SER A 228 3.71 5.55 13.46
C SER A 228 2.83 6.21 12.41
N ILE A 229 3.33 6.27 11.17
CA ILE A 229 2.60 6.73 9.98
C ILE A 229 2.80 5.75 8.84
N HIS A 230 1.88 5.70 7.87
CA HIS A 230 2.07 4.93 6.63
C HIS A 230 2.28 5.84 5.43
N VAL A 231 3.20 5.48 4.54
CA VAL A 231 3.62 6.29 3.39
C VAL A 231 3.36 5.53 2.10
N TYR A 232 2.23 5.84 1.49
CA TYR A 232 1.80 5.27 0.22
C TYR A 232 1.43 6.31 -0.84
N TYR A 233 1.50 7.60 -0.51
CA TYR A 233 1.19 8.65 -1.47
C TYR A 233 2.27 8.73 -2.58
N PRO A 234 1.87 8.86 -3.86
CA PRO A 234 0.50 8.77 -4.36
C PRO A 234 0.04 7.30 -4.51
N HIS A 235 -1.17 7.00 -4.03
CA HIS A 235 -1.74 5.65 -4.12
C HIS A 235 -1.85 5.14 -5.56
N GLN A 236 -1.90 6.04 -6.53
CA GLN A 236 -1.94 5.75 -7.95
C GLN A 236 -0.62 5.20 -8.50
N LEU A 237 0.50 5.39 -7.79
CA LEU A 237 1.78 4.73 -8.05
C LEU A 237 1.90 3.45 -7.22
N THR A 238 1.60 3.53 -5.92
CA THR A 238 1.88 2.46 -4.96
C THR A 238 0.84 1.34 -4.92
N HIS A 239 -0.43 1.63 -5.18
CA HIS A 239 -1.58 0.70 -5.14
C HIS A 239 -2.11 0.42 -6.54
N TYR A 240 -1.19 0.19 -7.45
CA TYR A 240 -1.40 0.02 -8.87
C TYR A 240 -2.59 -0.87 -9.29
N LEU A 241 -2.79 -2.02 -8.65
CA LEU A 241 -3.81 -3.02 -9.01
C LEU A 241 -5.19 -2.74 -8.38
N LYS A 242 -5.23 -1.92 -7.33
CA LYS A 242 -6.46 -1.64 -6.56
C LYS A 242 -6.94 -0.20 -6.71
N GLY A 243 -6.13 0.68 -7.29
CA GLY A 243 -6.49 2.08 -7.51
C GLY A 243 -7.63 2.21 -8.51
N GLY A 244 -8.81 2.60 -8.05
CA GLY A 244 -9.88 3.12 -8.92
C GLY A 244 -9.58 4.52 -9.48
N GLY A 245 -8.42 5.10 -9.13
CA GLY A 245 -7.94 6.42 -9.56
C GLY A 245 -6.87 6.35 -10.65
N ARG A 246 -6.63 7.49 -11.31
CA ARG A 246 -5.70 7.62 -12.46
C ARG A 246 -4.27 7.24 -12.08
N ALA A 247 -3.73 6.14 -12.61
CA ALA A 247 -2.35 5.74 -12.33
C ALA A 247 -1.31 6.86 -12.58
N VAL A 248 -0.29 6.86 -11.74
CA VAL A 248 0.88 7.74 -11.88
C VAL A 248 1.96 6.91 -12.53
N VAL A 249 2.32 7.25 -13.77
CA VAL A 249 3.28 6.47 -14.58
C VAL A 249 4.65 7.11 -14.67
N THR A 250 4.84 8.25 -14.02
CA THR A 250 6.11 8.94 -13.93
C THR A 250 6.31 9.43 -12.51
N TYR A 251 7.46 9.12 -11.93
CA TYR A 251 7.94 9.72 -10.69
C TYR A 251 9.42 10.12 -10.86
N PRO A 252 9.77 11.40 -10.65
CA PRO A 252 8.86 12.52 -10.40
C PRO A 252 7.93 12.79 -11.60
N GLY A 253 6.77 13.40 -11.35
CA GLY A 253 5.71 13.55 -12.34
C GLY A 253 4.55 14.46 -11.94
N GLU A 254 3.40 14.27 -12.57
CA GLU A 254 2.21 15.11 -12.39
C GLU A 254 0.95 14.23 -12.32
N ILE A 255 0.04 14.52 -11.38
CA ILE A 255 -1.34 14.04 -11.43
C ILE A 255 -2.13 15.00 -12.32
N ALA A 256 -2.56 14.51 -13.48
CA ALA A 256 -3.30 15.32 -14.45
C ALA A 256 -4.77 14.88 -14.61
N THR A 257 -5.59 15.80 -15.12
CA THR A 257 -6.95 15.55 -15.62
C THR A 257 -7.04 15.92 -17.08
N ALA A 258 -8.10 15.44 -17.74
CA ALA A 258 -8.47 15.87 -19.07
C ALA A 258 -8.50 17.40 -19.17
N GLY A 259 -8.96 18.11 -18.12
CA GLY A 259 -8.92 19.55 -18.04
C GLY A 259 -10.03 20.18 -18.87
N GLU A 260 -9.69 21.11 -19.76
CA GLU A 260 -10.65 21.83 -20.59
C GLU A 260 -11.00 21.03 -21.85
N PHE A 261 -12.29 20.81 -22.11
CA PHE A 261 -12.76 20.16 -23.32
C PHE A 261 -12.48 21.02 -24.56
N ILE A 262 -11.89 20.42 -25.58
CA ILE A 262 -11.61 21.06 -26.87
C ILE A 262 -12.62 20.62 -27.91
N SER A 263 -12.69 19.31 -28.17
CA SER A 263 -13.57 18.73 -29.18
C SER A 263 -13.75 17.23 -28.96
N GLN A 264 -14.71 16.64 -29.68
CA GLN A 264 -14.94 15.20 -29.66
C GLN A 264 -15.14 14.70 -31.09
N VAL A 265 -14.58 13.54 -31.41
CA VAL A 265 -14.89 12.78 -32.62
C VAL A 265 -15.55 11.48 -32.19
N LYS A 266 -16.68 11.14 -32.80
CA LYS A 266 -17.43 9.91 -32.51
C LYS A 266 -17.56 9.03 -33.74
N SER A 267 -17.66 7.72 -33.52
CA SER A 267 -18.04 6.77 -34.57
C SER A 267 -19.52 6.96 -34.94
N GLN A 268 -19.94 6.25 -35.98
CA GLN A 268 -21.37 5.99 -36.19
C GLN A 268 -21.93 5.18 -35.01
N SER A 269 -23.24 5.30 -34.78
CA SER A 269 -23.95 4.52 -33.76
C SER A 269 -24.18 3.09 -34.22
N ALA A 270 -24.06 2.15 -33.30
CA ALA A 270 -24.45 0.76 -33.47
C ALA A 270 -25.88 0.53 -32.96
N ASN A 271 -26.81 0.21 -33.86
CA ASN A 271 -28.23 -0.01 -33.53
C ASN A 271 -28.80 -1.35 -34.08
N SER A 272 -27.94 -2.25 -34.58
CA SER A 272 -28.34 -3.55 -35.16
C SER A 272 -27.82 -4.73 -34.31
N THR A 273 -28.68 -5.75 -34.14
CA THR A 273 -28.77 -6.57 -32.92
C THR A 273 -28.39 -8.06 -33.03
N ALA A 274 -27.97 -8.57 -34.20
CA ALA A 274 -27.73 -10.02 -34.33
C ALA A 274 -26.32 -10.47 -33.92
N SER A 275 -25.29 -9.71 -34.27
CA SER A 275 -23.88 -10.08 -34.07
C SER A 275 -23.06 -8.92 -33.53
N TRP A 276 -21.90 -9.24 -32.96
CA TRP A 276 -20.87 -8.25 -32.68
C TRP A 276 -20.47 -7.53 -33.97
N GLN A 277 -20.31 -6.21 -33.89
CA GLN A 277 -19.84 -5.36 -34.98
C GLN A 277 -18.66 -4.52 -34.49
N LYS A 278 -17.68 -4.26 -35.36
CA LYS A 278 -16.54 -3.43 -35.00
C LYS A 278 -16.83 -1.97 -35.36
N LEU A 279 -16.90 -1.11 -34.34
CA LEU A 279 -16.87 0.33 -34.53
C LEU A 279 -15.42 0.80 -34.66
N SER A 280 -15.18 1.80 -35.50
CA SER A 280 -13.86 2.41 -35.66
C SER A 280 -13.99 3.88 -36.01
N LEU A 281 -13.05 4.69 -35.52
CA LEU A 281 -12.89 6.09 -35.89
C LEU A 281 -11.40 6.44 -35.95
N GLY A 282 -11.07 7.47 -36.73
CA GLY A 282 -9.72 8.03 -36.82
C GLY A 282 -9.78 9.55 -36.81
N ALA A 283 -8.87 10.19 -36.08
CA ALA A 283 -8.80 11.64 -35.99
C ALA A 283 -7.38 12.13 -35.67
N ALA A 284 -7.02 13.28 -36.25
CA ALA A 284 -5.86 14.03 -35.79
C ALA A 284 -6.19 14.72 -34.46
N ALA A 285 -5.25 14.69 -33.52
CA ALA A 285 -5.35 15.50 -32.30
C ALA A 285 -5.40 17.00 -32.66
N PRO A 286 -6.31 17.80 -32.09
CA PRO A 286 -6.31 19.25 -32.25
C PRO A 286 -4.98 19.90 -31.86
N ALA A 287 -4.66 21.07 -32.40
CA ALA A 287 -3.37 21.74 -32.21
C ALA A 287 -3.03 22.07 -30.74
N ASN A 288 -4.04 22.22 -29.89
CA ASN A 288 -3.91 22.49 -28.45
C ASN A 288 -4.30 21.29 -27.56
N ALA A 289 -4.53 20.11 -28.14
CA ALA A 289 -4.87 18.91 -27.37
C ALA A 289 -3.62 18.31 -26.73
N GLU A 290 -3.67 18.12 -25.41
CA GLU A 290 -2.63 17.46 -24.63
C GLU A 290 -3.09 16.11 -24.09
N ILE A 291 -4.41 15.93 -23.95
CA ILE A 291 -5.04 14.72 -23.45
C ILE A 291 -6.11 14.22 -24.43
N VAL A 292 -6.21 12.91 -24.56
CA VAL A 292 -7.39 12.23 -25.09
C VAL A 292 -8.03 11.33 -24.03
N LEU A 293 -9.37 11.27 -24.05
CA LEU A 293 -10.15 10.24 -23.37
C LEU A 293 -10.81 9.36 -24.42
N ALA A 294 -10.56 8.05 -24.35
CA ALA A 294 -11.30 7.06 -25.12
C ALA A 294 -12.60 6.75 -24.37
N GLN A 295 -13.73 6.71 -25.07
CA GLN A 295 -15.05 6.58 -24.45
C GLN A 295 -15.93 5.57 -25.18
N CYS A 296 -16.68 4.78 -24.43
CA CYS A 296 -17.88 4.07 -24.91
C CYS A 296 -19.10 4.78 -24.32
N VAL A 297 -20.07 5.12 -25.15
CA VAL A 297 -21.23 5.92 -24.76
C VAL A 297 -22.50 5.19 -25.17
N SER A 298 -23.48 5.16 -24.25
CA SER A 298 -24.86 4.78 -24.54
C SER A 298 -25.77 5.92 -24.09
N ALA A 299 -26.61 6.43 -24.98
CA ALA A 299 -27.49 7.55 -24.70
C ALA A 299 -28.86 7.35 -25.36
N ASN A 300 -29.92 7.79 -24.68
CA ASN A 300 -31.31 7.61 -25.10
C ASN A 300 -31.65 6.16 -25.50
N ASN A 301 -31.01 5.18 -24.87
CA ASN A 301 -31.11 3.78 -25.24
C ASN A 301 -31.97 3.01 -24.24
N SER A 302 -33.16 2.56 -24.68
CA SER A 302 -34.05 1.73 -23.87
C SER A 302 -33.63 0.26 -23.79
N GLY A 303 -32.74 -0.19 -24.69
CA GLY A 303 -32.24 -1.54 -24.75
C GLY A 303 -30.92 -1.71 -24.00
N ALA A 304 -30.09 -2.63 -24.50
CA ALA A 304 -28.76 -2.90 -23.99
C ALA A 304 -27.69 -2.72 -25.07
N ALA A 305 -26.49 -2.32 -24.63
CA ALA A 305 -25.30 -2.25 -25.47
C ALA A 305 -24.09 -2.79 -24.70
N TRP A 306 -23.31 -3.64 -25.33
CA TRP A 306 -22.07 -4.20 -24.80
C TRP A 306 -20.90 -3.69 -25.63
N PHE A 307 -19.82 -3.27 -24.98
CA PHE A 307 -18.58 -2.89 -25.63
C PHE A 307 -17.43 -3.76 -25.12
N ASP A 308 -16.56 -4.16 -26.04
CA ASP A 308 -15.46 -5.07 -25.75
C ASP A 308 -14.27 -4.83 -26.69
N ASP A 309 -13.11 -5.38 -26.33
CA ASP A 309 -11.88 -5.39 -27.16
C ASP A 309 -11.52 -4.01 -27.73
N LEU A 310 -11.43 -3.02 -26.84
CA LEU A 310 -11.10 -1.64 -27.17
C LEU A 310 -9.63 -1.51 -27.63
N GLU A 311 -9.38 -0.81 -28.73
CA GLU A 311 -8.03 -0.60 -29.25
C GLU A 311 -7.81 0.86 -29.65
N LEU A 312 -6.86 1.53 -28.98
CA LEU A 312 -6.39 2.87 -29.32
C LEU A 312 -4.97 2.80 -29.91
N LYS A 313 -4.76 3.46 -31.05
CA LYS A 313 -3.47 3.52 -31.75
C LYS A 313 -3.04 4.96 -31.99
N GLU A 314 -1.73 5.20 -31.94
CA GLU A 314 -1.09 6.39 -32.52
C GLU A 314 -0.45 5.97 -33.86
N GLY A 315 -0.91 6.56 -34.97
CA GLY A 315 -0.59 6.06 -36.30
C GLY A 315 -1.06 4.61 -36.46
N SER A 316 -0.14 3.70 -36.76
CA SER A 316 -0.41 2.25 -36.85
C SER A 316 -0.07 1.48 -35.56
N ALA A 317 0.61 2.11 -34.60
CA ALA A 317 1.08 1.45 -33.39
C ALA A 317 0.02 1.51 -32.29
N ALA A 318 -0.30 0.36 -31.69
CA ALA A 318 -1.08 0.32 -30.47
C ALA A 318 -0.38 1.15 -29.38
N LEU A 319 -1.16 1.99 -28.70
CA LEU A 319 -0.64 2.67 -27.52
C LEU A 319 -0.61 1.65 -26.39
N GLU A 320 0.58 1.23 -26.01
CA GLU A 320 0.80 0.59 -24.71
C GLU A 320 0.60 1.66 -23.65
N LEU A 321 -0.57 1.60 -23.03
CA LEU A 321 -0.87 2.42 -21.89
C LEU A 321 -0.42 1.58 -20.70
N PRO A 322 0.49 2.09 -19.85
CA PRO A 322 0.85 1.33 -18.66
C PRO A 322 -0.45 1.00 -17.97
N ALA A 323 -0.62 -0.23 -17.50
CA ALA A 323 -1.69 -0.52 -16.57
C ALA A 323 -1.65 0.51 -15.40
N PRO A 324 -2.69 0.65 -14.58
CA PRO A 324 -4.05 0.77 -15.03
C PRO A 324 -4.34 2.02 -15.88
N LEU A 325 -3.34 2.82 -16.29
CA LEU A 325 -3.58 4.03 -17.10
C LEU A 325 -4.33 3.76 -18.41
N VAL A 326 -4.26 2.57 -19.00
CA VAL A 326 -5.38 1.83 -19.63
C VAL A 326 -4.93 0.37 -19.77
N SER A 327 -5.44 -0.50 -18.92
CA SER A 327 -5.20 -1.95 -19.05
C SER A 327 -6.42 -2.74 -18.63
N ASN A 328 -7.52 -2.44 -19.28
CA ASN A 328 -8.64 -3.35 -19.29
C ASN A 328 -9.44 -3.18 -20.58
N PRO A 329 -8.79 -3.13 -21.76
CA PRO A 329 -9.50 -2.87 -23.01
C PRO A 329 -10.58 -3.93 -23.33
N SER A 330 -10.42 -5.14 -22.80
CA SER A 330 -11.39 -6.24 -22.91
C SER A 330 -12.10 -6.54 -21.59
N PHE A 331 -12.02 -5.66 -20.59
CA PHE A 331 -12.78 -5.80 -19.33
C PHE A 331 -12.55 -7.09 -18.49
N GLU A 332 -11.43 -7.78 -18.72
CA GLU A 332 -11.03 -9.06 -18.10
C GLU A 332 -10.43 -8.97 -16.68
N ALA A 333 -10.17 -7.77 -16.16
CA ALA A 333 -9.53 -7.62 -14.85
C ALA A 333 -10.30 -8.39 -13.75
N ALA A 334 -9.56 -9.12 -12.91
CA ALA A 334 -10.13 -9.98 -11.87
C ALA A 334 -10.84 -9.20 -10.74
N SER A 335 -10.48 -7.94 -10.54
CA SER A 335 -11.15 -7.05 -9.57
C SER A 335 -12.57 -6.71 -10.05
N GLN A 336 -13.52 -6.48 -9.13
CA GLN A 336 -14.86 -6.01 -9.49
C GLN A 336 -14.87 -4.62 -10.16
N SER A 337 -13.74 -3.90 -10.14
CA SER A 337 -13.62 -2.59 -10.76
C SER A 337 -13.32 -2.70 -12.26
N MET A 338 -14.04 -1.93 -13.08
CA MET A 338 -13.83 -1.88 -14.53
C MET A 338 -12.48 -1.28 -14.93
N GLN A 339 -11.78 -0.59 -14.00
CA GLN A 339 -10.56 0.18 -14.25
C GLN A 339 -10.75 1.33 -15.28
N TRP A 340 -12.00 1.67 -15.56
CA TRP A 340 -12.45 2.78 -16.40
C TRP A 340 -13.41 3.66 -15.59
N ARG A 341 -13.35 4.98 -15.77
CA ARG A 341 -14.30 5.89 -15.13
C ARG A 341 -15.65 5.70 -15.78
N ASN A 342 -16.68 5.50 -14.98
CA ASN A 342 -18.04 5.37 -15.47
C ASN A 342 -18.94 6.43 -14.86
N ARG A 343 -19.98 6.83 -15.59
CA ARG A 343 -21.05 7.69 -15.07
C ARG A 343 -22.33 7.38 -15.82
N SER A 344 -23.41 7.23 -15.07
CA SER A 344 -24.77 7.11 -15.58
C SER A 344 -25.65 8.17 -14.92
N ILE A 345 -26.52 8.82 -15.68
CA ILE A 345 -27.60 9.65 -15.10
C ILE A 345 -28.70 8.74 -14.53
N ASP A 346 -29.02 7.68 -15.26
CA ASP A 346 -30.00 6.64 -14.96
C ASP A 346 -29.55 5.32 -15.62
N GLY A 347 -30.30 4.24 -15.41
CA GLY A 347 -29.93 2.91 -15.91
C GLY A 347 -28.72 2.33 -15.17
N SER A 348 -28.02 1.38 -15.82
CA SER A 348 -26.87 0.71 -15.21
C SER A 348 -25.69 0.53 -16.16
N ILE A 349 -24.49 0.62 -15.60
CA ILE A 349 -23.22 0.24 -16.22
C ILE A 349 -22.64 -0.90 -15.37
N LYS A 350 -22.35 -2.06 -15.97
CA LYS A 350 -21.80 -3.21 -15.25
C LYS A 350 -20.93 -4.09 -16.14
N LEU A 351 -20.08 -4.89 -15.51
CA LEU A 351 -19.42 -6.01 -16.20
C LEU A 351 -20.45 -7.12 -16.44
N ASP A 352 -20.41 -7.72 -17.63
CA ASP A 352 -21.35 -8.77 -18.04
C ASP A 352 -20.58 -9.95 -18.67
N ALA A 353 -21.12 -11.16 -18.56
CA ALA A 353 -20.46 -12.37 -19.06
C ALA A 353 -20.57 -12.53 -20.59
N LEU A 354 -21.44 -11.75 -21.26
CA LEU A 354 -21.48 -11.72 -22.71
C LEU A 354 -20.29 -10.92 -23.24
N ALA A 355 -19.33 -11.59 -23.84
CA ALA A 355 -18.11 -10.99 -24.39
C ALA A 355 -17.95 -11.30 -25.88
N HIS A 356 -17.18 -10.48 -26.59
CA HIS A 356 -16.73 -10.76 -27.96
C HIS A 356 -15.55 -11.72 -27.92
N ALA A 357 -14.57 -11.43 -27.06
CA ALA A 357 -13.46 -12.30 -26.72
C ALA A 357 -13.26 -12.32 -25.19
N GLY A 358 -12.62 -13.36 -24.65
CA GLY A 358 -12.42 -13.45 -23.20
C GLY A 358 -13.68 -13.87 -22.44
N ARG A 359 -13.87 -13.31 -21.25
CA ARG A 359 -14.89 -13.70 -20.26
C ARG A 359 -15.89 -12.58 -19.95
N ARG A 360 -15.55 -11.32 -20.22
CA ARG A 360 -16.34 -10.17 -19.78
C ARG A 360 -16.36 -9.06 -20.82
N SER A 361 -17.41 -8.26 -20.78
CA SER A 361 -17.47 -6.96 -21.47
C SER A 361 -18.17 -5.92 -20.59
N VAL A 362 -18.17 -4.65 -21.00
CA VAL A 362 -18.95 -3.62 -20.31
C VAL A 362 -20.34 -3.50 -20.93
N LYS A 363 -21.37 -3.60 -20.11
CA LYS A 363 -22.78 -3.50 -20.49
C LYS A 363 -23.41 -2.20 -19.99
N PHE A 364 -24.15 -1.56 -20.89
CA PHE A 364 -25.07 -0.46 -20.63
C PHE A 364 -26.50 -0.95 -20.77
N GLU A 365 -27.40 -0.55 -19.86
CA GLU A 365 -28.83 -0.89 -19.91
C GLU A 365 -29.69 0.31 -19.55
N LYS A 366 -30.72 0.59 -20.38
CA LYS A 366 -31.77 1.57 -20.10
C LYS A 366 -31.23 2.96 -19.72
N THR A 367 -30.41 3.54 -20.60
CA THR A 367 -29.65 4.75 -20.30
C THR A 367 -30.17 5.95 -21.08
N SER A 368 -30.46 7.06 -20.40
CA SER A 368 -30.64 8.38 -21.01
C SER A 368 -29.30 8.98 -21.43
N LYS A 369 -28.28 8.84 -20.57
CA LYS A 369 -26.87 9.13 -20.89
C LYS A 369 -25.95 8.42 -19.91
N ALA A 370 -25.10 7.57 -20.48
CA ALA A 370 -24.12 6.80 -19.76
C ALA A 370 -22.82 6.72 -20.57
N PHE A 371 -21.69 6.70 -19.87
CA PHE A 371 -20.40 6.44 -20.51
C PHE A 371 -19.46 5.65 -19.60
N VAL A 372 -18.56 4.91 -20.23
CA VAL A 372 -17.28 4.53 -19.65
C VAL A 372 -16.16 5.21 -20.41
N GLU A 373 -15.13 5.65 -19.70
CA GLU A 373 -14.00 6.33 -20.31
C GLU A 373 -12.66 5.97 -19.66
N SER A 374 -11.60 6.13 -20.45
CA SER A 374 -10.23 5.89 -20.04
C SER A 374 -9.76 6.91 -19.00
N ALA A 375 -8.64 6.62 -18.35
CA ALA A 375 -7.86 7.68 -17.71
C ALA A 375 -7.33 8.68 -18.77
N PRO A 376 -6.91 9.90 -18.38
CA PRO A 376 -6.24 10.85 -19.27
C PRO A 376 -5.02 10.24 -19.96
N ILE A 377 -5.05 10.16 -21.28
CA ILE A 377 -3.94 9.68 -22.10
C ILE A 377 -3.23 10.88 -22.72
N LYS A 378 -1.93 11.01 -22.49
CA LYS A 378 -1.13 12.08 -23.11
C LYS A 378 -1.05 11.86 -24.62
N VAL A 379 -1.29 12.91 -25.38
CA VAL A 379 -1.20 12.90 -26.85
C VAL A 379 -0.29 14.00 -27.35
N SER A 380 0.21 13.81 -28.57
CA SER A 380 0.95 14.83 -29.28
C SER A 380 0.00 15.57 -30.23
N PRO A 381 -0.05 16.91 -30.19
CA PRO A 381 -0.85 17.69 -31.13
C PRO A 381 -0.60 17.28 -32.59
N GLN A 382 -1.66 17.30 -33.41
CA GLN A 382 -1.64 17.00 -34.84
C GLN A 382 -1.26 15.55 -35.22
N LYS A 383 -0.91 14.68 -34.26
CA LYS A 383 -0.72 13.24 -34.55
C LYS A 383 -2.06 12.56 -34.82
N GLN A 384 -2.00 11.52 -35.65
CA GLN A 384 -3.16 10.70 -36.00
C GLN A 384 -3.39 9.62 -34.95
N TYR A 385 -4.63 9.49 -34.51
CA TYR A 385 -5.06 8.44 -33.61
C TYR A 385 -6.25 7.68 -34.20
N SER A 386 -6.28 6.37 -33.98
CA SER A 386 -7.45 5.55 -34.32
C SER A 386 -7.96 4.81 -33.10
N PHE A 387 -9.28 4.77 -32.93
CA PHE A 387 -9.93 4.08 -31.84
C PHE A 387 -10.98 3.10 -32.39
N SER A 388 -10.98 1.87 -31.89
CA SER A 388 -11.96 0.86 -32.25
C SER A 388 -12.44 0.08 -31.05
N ALA A 389 -13.63 -0.50 -31.16
CA ALA A 389 -14.19 -1.42 -30.18
C ALA A 389 -15.18 -2.36 -30.87
N TRP A 390 -15.33 -3.55 -30.33
CA TRP A 390 -16.45 -4.42 -30.68
C TRP A 390 -17.67 -4.02 -29.87
N VAL A 391 -18.82 -3.95 -30.54
CA VAL A 391 -20.10 -3.62 -29.90
C VAL A 391 -21.16 -4.61 -30.30
N LYS A 392 -22.02 -4.97 -29.34
CA LYS A 392 -23.25 -5.71 -29.57
C LYS A 392 -24.40 -4.93 -28.96
N THR A 393 -25.57 -4.97 -29.58
CA THR A 393 -26.77 -4.31 -29.05
C THR A 393 -27.94 -5.28 -29.01
N GLU A 394 -28.88 -5.02 -28.11
CA GLU A 394 -30.13 -5.77 -28.00
C GLU A 394 -31.27 -4.80 -27.74
N ASN A 395 -32.28 -4.80 -28.62
CA ASN A 395 -33.44 -3.89 -28.58
C ASN A 395 -33.04 -2.42 -28.39
N ALA A 396 -31.88 -2.03 -28.94
CA ALA A 396 -31.33 -0.70 -28.75
C ALA A 396 -32.05 0.33 -29.63
N THR A 397 -32.43 1.44 -29.02
CA THR A 397 -33.24 2.51 -29.66
C THR A 397 -32.49 3.83 -29.80
N GLY A 398 -31.43 4.02 -29.02
CA GLY A 398 -30.66 5.26 -28.93
C GLY A 398 -29.29 5.22 -29.59
N ASP A 399 -28.40 6.09 -29.14
CA ASP A 399 -27.03 6.22 -29.62
C ASP A 399 -26.08 5.34 -28.81
N ASN A 400 -25.37 4.43 -29.48
CA ASN A 400 -24.35 3.56 -28.91
C ASN A 400 -23.07 3.67 -29.76
N TYR A 401 -22.08 4.41 -29.28
CA TYR A 401 -20.90 4.74 -30.08
C TYR A 401 -19.63 4.78 -29.23
N ILE A 402 -18.50 4.79 -29.94
CA ILE A 402 -17.20 5.10 -29.35
C ILE A 402 -16.77 6.52 -29.71
N ALA A 403 -16.00 7.16 -28.83
CA ALA A 403 -15.51 8.51 -29.06
C ALA A 403 -14.09 8.73 -28.55
N LEU A 404 -13.40 9.66 -29.21
CA LEU A 404 -12.20 10.32 -28.70
C LEU A 404 -12.56 11.75 -28.31
N SER A 405 -12.43 12.04 -27.02
CA SER A 405 -12.63 13.37 -26.47
C SER A 405 -11.27 14.02 -26.22
N TRP A 406 -11.03 15.16 -26.88
CA TRP A 406 -9.77 15.91 -26.81
C TRP A 406 -9.86 17.02 -25.78
N HIS A 407 -8.81 17.18 -24.99
CA HIS A 407 -8.79 18.17 -23.93
C HIS A 407 -7.40 18.79 -23.74
N LYS A 408 -7.39 19.98 -23.14
CA LYS A 408 -6.20 20.67 -22.66
C LYS A 408 -5.91 20.24 -21.22
N LYS A 409 -4.69 19.77 -20.94
CA LYS A 409 -4.31 19.14 -19.68
C LYS A 409 -4.53 20.10 -18.50
N LYS A 410 -5.15 19.61 -17.42
CA LYS A 410 -5.16 20.29 -16.11
C LYS A 410 -4.29 19.52 -15.13
N ILE A 411 -3.20 20.13 -14.67
CA ILE A 411 -2.38 19.59 -13.58
C ILE A 411 -3.14 19.83 -12.27
N LEU A 412 -3.34 18.77 -11.49
CA LEU A 412 -3.89 18.85 -10.14
C LEU A 412 -2.79 18.98 -9.10
N GLU A 413 -1.74 18.18 -9.25
CA GLU A 413 -0.66 18.08 -8.27
C GLU A 413 0.63 17.66 -8.97
N ARG A 414 1.77 18.20 -8.53
CA ARG A 414 3.09 17.68 -8.88
C ARG A 414 3.46 16.61 -7.87
N ILE A 415 4.07 15.53 -8.35
CA ILE A 415 4.50 14.42 -7.52
C ILE A 415 6.02 14.34 -7.63
N ASP A 416 6.69 14.81 -6.60
CA ASP A 416 8.13 14.78 -6.47
C ASP A 416 8.48 14.67 -4.99
N LYS A 417 9.77 14.64 -4.68
CA LYS A 417 10.26 14.54 -3.30
C LYS A 417 9.71 15.62 -2.37
N ALA A 418 9.53 16.85 -2.88
CA ALA A 418 9.00 17.95 -2.08
C ALA A 418 7.52 17.73 -1.76
N ALA A 419 6.74 17.20 -2.71
CA ALA A 419 5.37 16.78 -2.46
C ALA A 419 5.30 15.64 -1.43
N LEU A 420 6.18 14.64 -1.51
CA LEU A 420 6.26 13.56 -0.51
C LEU A 420 6.58 14.10 0.88
N GLU A 421 7.56 14.99 0.97
CA GLU A 421 7.94 15.66 2.23
C GLU A 421 6.75 16.45 2.81
N ALA A 422 6.03 17.20 1.98
CA ALA A 422 4.85 17.94 2.41
C ALA A 422 3.74 17.03 2.97
N LYS A 423 3.54 15.83 2.42
CA LYS A 423 2.57 14.85 2.98
C LYS A 423 3.00 14.29 4.34
N MET A 424 4.30 14.25 4.62
CA MET A 424 4.82 13.80 5.91
C MET A 424 5.02 14.93 6.93
N GLN A 425 4.80 16.19 6.52
CA GLN A 425 5.11 17.35 7.35
C GLN A 425 4.33 17.34 8.68
N TYR A 426 3.09 16.86 8.70
CA TYR A 426 2.31 16.77 9.94
C TYR A 426 2.99 15.86 10.99
N ALA A 427 3.65 14.79 10.55
CA ALA A 427 4.40 13.88 11.41
C ALA A 427 5.70 14.52 11.90
N VAL A 428 6.39 15.28 11.04
CA VAL A 428 7.58 16.06 11.42
C VAL A 428 7.21 17.14 12.44
N ASP A 429 6.09 17.84 12.25
CA ASP A 429 5.59 18.86 13.17
C ASP A 429 5.21 18.23 14.51
N PHE A 430 4.57 17.07 14.50
CA PHE A 430 4.28 16.29 15.71
C PHE A 430 5.55 15.84 16.42
N MET A 431 6.51 15.26 15.69
CA MET A 431 7.84 14.87 16.20
C MET A 431 8.53 16.04 16.92
N ASN A 432 8.50 17.22 16.31
CA ASN A 432 9.11 18.44 16.85
C ASN A 432 8.37 18.97 18.07
N ARG A 433 7.04 19.06 18.00
CA ARG A 433 6.18 19.59 19.07
C ARG A 433 6.16 18.67 20.29
N CYS A 434 6.16 17.36 20.07
CA CYS A 434 6.03 16.37 21.13
C CYS A 434 7.36 15.77 21.61
N ASN A 435 8.46 16.01 20.88
CA ASN A 435 9.79 15.48 21.15
C ASN A 435 9.80 13.95 21.31
N VAL A 436 9.29 13.27 20.29
CA VAL A 436 9.11 11.81 20.20
C VAL A 436 9.59 11.32 18.84
N PRO A 437 10.06 10.07 18.68
CA PRO A 437 10.46 9.53 17.39
C PRO A 437 9.24 9.18 16.53
N ILE A 438 9.45 9.20 15.22
CA ILE A 438 8.48 8.71 14.23
C ILE A 438 8.99 7.41 13.61
N TYR A 439 8.05 6.50 13.43
CA TYR A 439 8.19 5.25 12.73
C TYR A 439 7.31 5.27 11.49
N VAL A 440 7.79 4.71 10.39
CA VAL A 440 6.99 4.46 9.19
C VAL A 440 6.64 2.98 9.21
N GLY A 441 5.48 2.66 9.79
CA GLY A 441 5.00 1.29 9.93
C GLY A 441 4.94 0.56 8.60
N GLU A 442 4.56 1.28 7.56
CA GLU A 442 4.45 0.76 6.21
C GLU A 442 4.79 1.80 5.16
N PHE A 443 5.55 1.36 4.16
CA PHE A 443 5.69 2.01 2.87
C PHE A 443 6.06 0.97 1.82
N GLY A 444 5.72 1.23 0.57
CA GLY A 444 6.06 0.32 -0.53
C GLY A 444 5.16 0.55 -1.73
N SER A 445 5.29 -0.32 -2.71
CA SER A 445 4.45 -0.31 -3.91
C SER A 445 4.17 -1.74 -4.35
N GLN A 446 2.99 -1.98 -4.89
CA GLN A 446 2.73 -3.14 -5.74
C GLN A 446 3.69 -3.13 -6.92
N GLN A 447 4.00 -4.32 -7.44
CA GLN A 447 4.73 -4.42 -8.69
C GLN A 447 3.93 -3.76 -9.82
N ASN A 448 4.60 -2.94 -10.62
CA ASN A 448 3.98 -2.31 -11.79
C ASN A 448 4.97 -2.20 -12.97
N PRO A 449 4.51 -2.04 -14.22
CA PRO A 449 5.33 -1.88 -15.42
C PRO A 449 6.29 -0.68 -15.38
N ALA A 450 6.09 0.24 -14.45
CA ALA A 450 6.91 1.43 -14.24
C ALA A 450 7.87 1.24 -13.03
N GLU A 451 8.46 0.05 -12.85
CA GLU A 451 9.36 -0.25 -11.72
C GLU A 451 10.49 0.79 -11.54
N ALA A 452 11.03 1.37 -12.60
CA ALA A 452 12.03 2.43 -12.49
C ALA A 452 11.50 3.69 -11.77
N ASN A 453 10.23 4.04 -11.98
CA ASN A 453 9.58 5.14 -11.27
C ASN A 453 9.31 4.78 -9.81
N VAL A 454 8.97 3.51 -9.54
CA VAL A 454 8.84 3.00 -8.17
C VAL A 454 10.18 3.06 -7.45
N ALA A 455 11.27 2.65 -8.10
CA ALA A 455 12.63 2.72 -7.57
C ALA A 455 13.02 4.16 -7.22
N ASN A 456 12.73 5.12 -8.10
CA ASN A 456 12.96 6.55 -7.82
C ASN A 456 12.14 7.03 -6.62
N TRP A 457 10.86 6.65 -6.53
CA TRP A 457 9.99 7.00 -5.41
C TRP A 457 10.49 6.40 -4.09
N ILE A 458 10.88 5.12 -4.09
CA ILE A 458 11.47 4.43 -2.93
C ILE A 458 12.76 5.13 -2.49
N SER A 459 13.62 5.50 -3.44
CA SER A 459 14.85 6.24 -3.13
C SER A 459 14.55 7.56 -2.41
N ASP A 460 13.60 8.35 -2.93
CA ASP A 460 13.25 9.64 -2.35
C ASP A 460 12.63 9.52 -0.94
N VAL A 461 11.71 8.56 -0.71
CA VAL A 461 11.15 8.34 0.63
C VAL A 461 12.22 7.87 1.62
N LEU A 462 13.13 6.97 1.21
CA LEU A 462 14.23 6.51 2.06
C LEU A 462 15.21 7.64 2.42
N GLU A 463 15.45 8.56 1.49
CA GLU A 463 16.23 9.77 1.77
C GLU A 463 15.52 10.71 2.75
N LEU A 464 14.19 10.85 2.65
CA LEU A 464 13.39 11.61 3.61
C LEU A 464 13.37 10.95 5.00
N PHE A 465 13.23 9.63 5.06
CA PHE A 465 13.31 8.89 6.33
C PHE A 465 14.69 9.09 6.97
N LYS A 466 15.76 9.06 6.17
CA LYS A 466 17.11 9.39 6.65
C LYS A 466 17.22 10.84 7.14
N LYS A 467 16.66 11.82 6.40
CA LYS A 467 16.68 13.25 6.74
C LYS A 467 16.05 13.51 8.11
N TYR A 468 14.94 12.85 8.43
CA TYR A 468 14.21 13.05 9.69
C TYR A 468 14.50 11.99 10.76
N ASN A 469 15.43 11.06 10.49
CA ASN A 469 15.75 9.93 11.36
C ASN A 469 14.53 9.04 11.68
N PHE A 470 13.63 8.85 10.71
CA PHE A 470 12.49 7.94 10.87
C PHE A 470 12.95 6.50 10.77
N SER A 471 12.52 5.68 11.73
CA SER A 471 12.55 4.22 11.59
C SER A 471 11.49 3.77 10.58
N TRP A 472 11.61 2.60 9.97
CA TRP A 472 10.67 2.16 8.92
C TRP A 472 10.60 0.64 8.74
N SER A 473 9.47 0.15 8.24
CA SER A 473 9.31 -1.21 7.69
C SER A 473 8.73 -1.20 6.28
N TYR A 474 9.42 -1.87 5.35
CA TYR A 474 8.95 -2.03 3.98
C TYR A 474 7.78 -3.02 3.92
N TRP A 475 6.68 -2.62 3.29
CA TRP A 475 5.55 -3.49 2.98
C TRP A 475 5.74 -4.09 1.57
N GLN A 476 6.04 -5.38 1.42
CA GLN A 476 6.26 -6.39 2.47
C GLN A 476 7.32 -7.42 2.07
N TYR A 477 7.75 -8.29 3.00
CA TYR A 477 8.73 -9.35 2.69
C TYR A 477 8.18 -10.35 1.66
N PHE A 478 6.98 -10.89 1.90
CA PHE A 478 6.41 -11.97 1.08
C PHE A 478 5.01 -11.62 0.61
N SER A 479 4.75 -11.84 -0.68
CA SER A 479 3.41 -11.77 -1.26
C SER A 479 3.05 -13.11 -1.90
N PRO A 480 1.87 -13.68 -1.61
CA PRO A 480 1.40 -14.89 -2.30
C PRO A 480 1.10 -14.63 -3.78
N TYR A 481 0.94 -13.36 -4.17
CA TYR A 481 0.71 -12.95 -5.56
C TYR A 481 1.98 -12.34 -6.16
N PRO A 482 2.38 -12.73 -7.39
CA PRO A 482 3.54 -12.15 -8.06
C PRO A 482 3.46 -10.63 -8.18
N THR A 483 2.27 -10.09 -8.43
CA THR A 483 2.03 -8.65 -8.64
C THR A 483 1.72 -7.86 -7.36
N GLY A 484 1.89 -8.48 -6.18
CA GLY A 484 1.66 -7.82 -4.90
C GLY A 484 2.79 -6.88 -4.47
N PHE A 485 2.78 -6.51 -3.18
CA PHE A 485 3.79 -5.64 -2.56
C PHE A 485 5.12 -6.35 -2.21
N GLY A 486 5.15 -7.69 -2.31
CA GLY A 486 6.25 -8.51 -1.81
C GLY A 486 7.58 -8.22 -2.49
N ILE A 487 8.66 -8.12 -1.71
CA ILE A 487 10.03 -8.22 -2.24
C ILE A 487 10.33 -9.64 -2.71
N THR A 488 9.68 -10.63 -2.07
CA THR A 488 9.60 -12.02 -2.51
C THR A 488 8.17 -12.39 -2.89
N SER A 489 8.04 -13.39 -3.75
CA SER A 489 6.74 -13.96 -4.13
C SER A 489 6.82 -15.46 -4.37
N LEU A 490 5.66 -16.13 -4.39
CA LEU A 490 5.59 -17.55 -4.68
C LEU A 490 5.74 -17.79 -6.20
N ALA A 491 6.81 -18.47 -6.60
CA ALA A 491 7.08 -18.90 -7.96
C ALA A 491 7.38 -20.40 -7.99
N LYS A 492 6.62 -21.18 -8.78
CA LYS A 492 6.79 -22.65 -8.92
C LYS A 492 6.84 -23.40 -7.57
N GLY A 493 6.03 -22.97 -6.61
CA GLY A 493 5.96 -23.58 -5.27
C GLY A 493 7.13 -23.22 -4.34
N LYS A 494 7.95 -22.23 -4.69
CA LYS A 494 9.05 -21.73 -3.86
C LYS A 494 8.95 -20.22 -3.71
N ILE A 495 9.42 -19.71 -2.57
CA ILE A 495 9.57 -18.28 -2.35
C ILE A 495 10.84 -17.82 -3.06
N GLU A 496 10.68 -16.91 -4.02
CA GLU A 496 11.77 -16.36 -4.82
C GLU A 496 11.80 -14.84 -4.68
N LEU A 497 13.01 -14.27 -4.77
CA LEU A 497 13.20 -12.82 -4.85
C LEU A 497 12.61 -12.30 -6.16
N SER A 498 11.54 -11.52 -6.08
CA SER A 498 10.83 -10.99 -7.25
C SER A 498 11.28 -9.57 -7.63
N ARG A 499 11.92 -8.84 -6.71
CA ARG A 499 12.26 -7.41 -6.89
C ARG A 499 13.69 -7.07 -6.47
N PRO A 500 14.71 -7.58 -7.18
CA PRO A 500 16.11 -7.41 -6.80
C PRO A 500 16.58 -5.95 -6.76
N GLU A 501 16.13 -5.11 -7.69
CA GLU A 501 16.51 -3.68 -7.74
C GLU A 501 16.01 -2.92 -6.51
N ILE A 502 14.78 -3.19 -6.08
CA ILE A 502 14.21 -2.59 -4.87
C ILE A 502 14.94 -3.08 -3.62
N LEU A 503 15.30 -4.36 -3.56
CA LEU A 503 16.09 -4.88 -2.46
C LEU A 503 17.45 -4.17 -2.37
N GLU A 504 18.13 -3.96 -3.50
CA GLU A 504 19.41 -3.24 -3.52
C GLU A 504 19.29 -1.81 -2.97
N LEU A 505 18.18 -1.12 -3.26
CA LEU A 505 17.89 0.20 -2.68
C LEU A 505 17.72 0.13 -1.16
N LEU A 506 16.89 -0.80 -0.67
CA LEU A 506 16.67 -0.99 0.77
C LEU A 506 17.99 -1.29 1.51
N ARG A 507 18.84 -2.13 0.91
CA ARG A 507 20.16 -2.50 1.46
C ARG A 507 21.11 -1.33 1.66
N LYS A 508 20.95 -0.23 0.92
CA LYS A 508 21.75 0.99 1.10
C LYS A 508 21.34 1.80 2.33
N HIS A 509 20.18 1.49 2.93
CA HIS A 509 19.58 2.24 4.04
C HIS A 509 19.40 1.44 5.33
N PHE A 510 19.66 0.13 5.31
CA PHE A 510 19.72 -0.72 6.50
C PHE A 510 20.84 -0.33 7.47
#